data_AF-I2CSC8-F1
#
_entry.id   AF-I2CSC8-F1
#
_cell.length_a   1.000
_cell.length_b   1.000
_cell.length_c   1.000
_cell.angle_alpha   90.00
_cell.angle_beta   90.00
_cell.angle_gamma   90.00
#
_symmetry.space_group_name_H-M   'P 1'
#
loop_
_entity.id
_entity.type
_entity.pdbx_description
1 polymer ?
#
loop_
_entity_poly.entity_id
_entity_poly.type
_entity_poly.pdbx_seq_one_letter_code
_entity_poly.pdbx_strand_id
1 'polypeptide(L)' 'MSHEIYKNQDFYAAAVDIWALGVILFIMLTGIPPVETPAEIDPRFRMLAEGRLSELMDLWRVDFLTPEAR' A
#
# COMPACT_ATOMS: atom_id res chain seq x y z
N MET A 1 8.03 2.65 -4.03
CA MET A 1 8.22 2.23 -5.44
C MET A 1 7.01 1.40 -5.80
N SER A 2 6.30 1.73 -6.87
CA SER A 2 5.14 0.94 -7.29
C SER A 2 5.56 -0.44 -7.80
N HIS A 3 4.60 -1.35 -7.91
CA HIS A 3 4.85 -2.75 -8.30
C HIS A 3 5.47 -2.88 -9.69
N GLU A 4 4.98 -2.11 -10.64
CA GLU A 4 5.45 -2.09 -12.03
C GLU A 4 6.87 -1.52 -12.16
N ILE A 5 7.21 -0.49 -11.35
CA ILE A 5 8.59 0.03 -11.28
C ILE A 5 9.51 -1.02 -10.65
N TYR A 6 9.07 -1.66 -9.57
CA TYR A 6 9.85 -2.72 -8.92
C TYR A 6 10.15 -3.88 -9.87
N LYS A 7 9.18 -4.26 -10.71
CA LYS A 7 9.34 -5.32 -11.72
C LYS A 7 10.15 -4.90 -12.95
N ASN A 8 10.62 -3.65 -13.03
CA ASN A 8 11.31 -3.09 -14.18
C ASN A 8 10.55 -3.32 -15.50
N GLN A 9 9.23 -3.11 -15.46
CA GLN A 9 8.34 -3.22 -16.61
C GLN A 9 8.09 -1.84 -17.22
N ASP A 10 7.64 -1.82 -18.48
CA ASP A 10 7.07 -0.61 -19.06
C ASP A 10 5.92 -0.12 -18.17
N PHE A 11 5.96 1.16 -17.81
CA PHE A 11 5.02 1.74 -16.85
C PHE A 11 4.43 3.05 -17.35
N TYR A 12 3.28 3.38 -16.80
CA TYR A 12 2.63 4.67 -17.04
C TYR A 12 2.94 5.60 -15.88
N ALA A 13 3.65 6.71 -16.13
CA ALA A 13 4.14 7.60 -15.08
C ALA A 13 3.01 8.10 -14.15
N ALA A 14 1.85 8.45 -14.71
CA ALA A 14 0.70 8.89 -13.91
C ALA A 14 0.16 7.79 -12.97
N ALA A 15 0.27 6.52 -13.35
CA ALA A 15 -0.14 5.41 -12.47
C ALA A 15 0.82 5.26 -11.28
N VAL A 16 2.12 5.47 -11.50
CA VAL A 16 3.13 5.49 -10.44
C VAL A 16 2.87 6.62 -9.44
N ASP A 17 2.50 7.80 -9.93
CA ASP A 17 2.14 8.95 -9.07
C ASP A 17 0.89 8.67 -8.24
N ILE A 18 -0.14 8.04 -8.83
CA ILE A 18 -1.36 7.63 -8.10
C ILE A 18 -1.02 6.58 -7.02
N TRP A 19 -0.14 5.62 -7.33
CA TRP A 19 0.33 4.66 -6.33
C TRP A 19 1.03 5.37 -5.17
N ALA A 20 1.94 6.31 -5.47
CA ALA A 20 2.66 7.09 -4.46
C ALA A 20 1.69 7.94 -3.62
N LEU A 21 0.69 8.55 -4.25
CA LEU A 21 -0.37 9.29 -3.57
C LEU A 21 -1.14 8.39 -2.58
N GLY A 22 -1.48 7.16 -2.97
CA GLY A 22 -2.12 6.19 -2.10
C GLY A 22 -1.29 5.85 -0.86
N VAL A 23 0.02 5.65 -1.03
CA VAL A 23 0.95 5.42 0.10
C VAL A 23 1.03 6.62 1.03
N ILE A 24 1.14 7.84 0.49
CA ILE A 24 1.20 9.06 1.30
C ILE A 24 -0.13 9.28 2.04
N LEU A 25 -1.27 9.10 1.36
CA LEU A 25 -2.59 9.21 1.98
C LEU A 25 -2.74 8.21 3.13
N PHE A 26 -2.32 6.97 2.92
CA PHE A 26 -2.33 5.95 3.98
C PHE A 26 -1.53 6.41 5.20
N ILE A 27 -0.31 6.93 4.99
CA ILE A 27 0.53 7.46 6.07
C ILE A 27 -0.15 8.63 6.79
N MET A 28 -0.77 9.55 6.05
CA MET A 28 -1.46 10.69 6.65
C MET A 28 -2.65 10.27 7.53
N LEU A 29 -3.36 9.21 7.16
CA LEU A 29 -4.53 8.72 7.89
C LEU A 29 -4.18 7.85 9.10
N THR A 30 -3.11 7.06 9.00
CA THR A 30 -2.74 6.07 10.03
C THR A 30 -1.54 6.48 10.88
N GLY A 31 -0.70 7.39 10.38
CA GLY A 31 0.62 7.66 10.93
C GLY A 31 1.64 6.54 10.70
N ILE A 32 1.28 5.48 9.97
CA ILE A 32 2.08 4.26 9.82
C ILE A 32 2.46 4.07 8.34
N PRO A 33 3.73 3.82 8.00
CA PRO A 33 4.12 3.45 6.65
C PRO A 33 3.56 2.06 6.29
N PRO A 34 2.88 1.92 5.13
CA PRO A 34 2.23 0.66 4.78
C PRO A 34 3.24 -0.43 4.37
N VAL A 35 4.46 -0.05 3.99
CA VAL A 35 5.60 -0.94 3.71
C VAL A 35 6.88 -0.30 4.24
N GLU A 36 7.83 -1.11 4.70
CA GLU A 36 9.18 -0.61 5.02
C GLU A 36 10.07 -0.64 3.79
N THR A 37 9.97 -1.70 2.99
CA THR A 37 10.71 -1.82 1.73
C THR A 37 9.73 -2.08 0.59
N PRO A 38 9.72 -1.26 -0.47
CA PRO A 38 8.82 -1.47 -1.61
C PRO A 38 9.40 -2.55 -2.54
N ALA A 39 9.48 -3.78 -2.03
CA ALA A 39 10.04 -4.95 -2.70
C ALA A 39 9.38 -6.23 -2.18
N GLU A 40 9.44 -7.30 -2.96
CA GLU A 40 8.83 -8.61 -2.64
C GLU A 40 9.33 -9.24 -1.32
N ILE A 41 10.51 -8.81 -0.85
CA ILE A 41 11.06 -9.20 0.46
C ILE A 41 10.21 -8.71 1.63
N ASP A 42 9.46 -7.61 1.46
CA ASP A 42 8.50 -7.13 2.43
C ASP A 42 7.15 -7.83 2.21
N PRO A 43 6.67 -8.65 3.16
CA PRO A 43 5.38 -9.32 3.05
C PRO A 43 4.21 -8.34 2.87
N ARG A 44 4.30 -7.13 3.44
CA ARG A 44 3.27 -6.09 3.30
C ARG A 44 3.20 -5.56 1.87
N PHE A 45 4.35 -5.44 1.21
CA PHE A 45 4.40 -5.03 -0.19
C PHE A 45 3.68 -6.04 -1.09
N ARG A 46 3.86 -7.34 -0.84
CA ARG A 46 3.15 -8.40 -1.55
C ARG A 46 1.64 -8.33 -1.31
N MET A 47 1.23 -8.16 -0.05
CA MET A 47 -0.19 -8.02 0.28
C MET A 47 -0.83 -6.81 -0.42
N LEU A 48 -0.15 -5.66 -0.47
CA LEU A 48 -0.63 -4.50 -1.22
C LEU A 48 -0.71 -4.77 -2.73
N ALA A 49 0.33 -5.39 -3.31
CA ALA A 49 0.37 -5.73 -4.73
C ALA A 49 -0.71 -6.76 -5.14
N GLU A 50 -1.14 -7.60 -4.19
CA GLU A 50 -2.22 -8.57 -4.34
C GLU A 50 -3.62 -7.99 -4.04
N GLY A 51 -3.73 -6.72 -3.63
CA GLY A 51 -5.01 -6.07 -3.29
C GLY A 51 -5.54 -6.42 -1.91
N ARG A 52 -4.71 -6.96 -1.02
CA ARG A 52 -5.06 -7.44 0.33
C ARG A 52 -4.91 -6.36 1.40
N LEU A 53 -5.34 -5.14 1.10
CA LEU A 53 -5.21 -3.98 2.00
C LEU A 53 -6.03 -4.14 3.28
N SER A 54 -7.23 -4.74 3.21
CA SER A 54 -8.08 -4.95 4.39
C SER A 54 -7.39 -5.81 5.45
N GLU A 55 -6.71 -6.88 5.04
CA GLU A 55 -5.96 -7.74 5.96
C GLU A 55 -4.81 -7.00 6.65
N LEU A 56 -4.17 -6.05 5.96
CA LEU A 56 -3.16 -5.16 6.55
C LEU A 56 -3.77 -4.19 7.56
N MET A 57 -4.95 -3.64 7.25
CA MET A 57 -5.67 -2.75 8.15
C MET A 57 -6.08 -3.46 9.46
N ASP A 58 -6.53 -4.70 9.38
CA ASP A 58 -6.84 -5.54 10.54
C ASP A 58 -5.59 -5.78 11.39
N LEU A 59 -4.46 -6.11 10.75
CA LEU A 59 -3.19 -6.35 11.44
C LEU A 59 -2.70 -5.10 12.21
N TRP A 60 -2.90 -3.92 11.65
CA TRP A 60 -2.49 -2.65 12.27
C TRP A 60 -3.53 -2.05 13.21
N ARG A 61 -4.71 -2.67 13.36
CA ARG A 61 -5.80 -2.17 14.20
C ARG A 61 -6.21 -0.74 13.82
N VAL A 62 -6.28 -0.48 12.51
CA VAL A 62 -6.76 0.78 11.91
C VAL A 62 -8.15 0.62 11.29
N ASP A 63 -8.90 -0.35 11.80
CA ASP A 63 -10.29 -0.70 11.48
C ASP A 63 -11.26 0.49 11.58
N PHE A 64 -10.92 1.50 12.39
CA PHE A 64 -11.67 2.76 12.48
C PHE A 64 -11.70 3.57 11.17
N LEU A 65 -10.85 3.26 10.19
CA LEU A 65 -10.81 3.94 8.88
C LEU A 65 -11.83 3.40 7.88
N THR A 66 -12.48 2.26 8.15
CA THR A 66 -13.51 1.67 7.28
C THR A 66 -14.88 1.74 7.94
N PRO A 67 -15.90 2.35 7.29
CA PRO A 67 -17.28 2.38 7.79
C PRO A 67 -17.88 0.99 8.02
N GLU A 68 -17.40 -0.03 7.29
CA GLU A 68 -17.86 -1.41 7.34
C GLU A 68 -17.35 -2.21 8.56
N ALA A 69 -16.40 -1.67 9.33
CA ALA A 69 -15.82 -2.35 10.51
C ALA A 69 -16.63 -2.14 11.81
N ARG A 70 -17.90 -1.72 11.71
CA ARG A 70 -18.79 -1.45 12.85
C ARG A 70 -20.01 -2.36 12.90
#